data_AF-Q5DA98-F1
#
_entry.id   AF-Q5DA98-F1
#
_cell.length_a   1.000
_cell.length_b   1.000
_cell.length_c   1.000
_cell.angle_alpha   90.00
_cell.angle_beta   90.00
_cell.angle_gamma   90.00
#
_symmetry.space_group_name_H-M   'P 1'
#
loop_
_entity.id
_entity.type
_entity.pdbx_description
1 polymer ?
#
loop_
_entity_poly.entity_id
_entity_poly.type
_entity_poly.pdbx_seq_one_letter_code
_entity_poly.pdbx_strand_id
1 'polypeptide(L)'
;MLMKIQMKILIYPVSQKKTNAISDYRADTTVDESEDERDQLAVIDSLLALYDPEASKDLGVADLKVDLDQFYQIHVDTELMRSHEVLFQPSFMGSPEAGLSDCLEYVLRDTTRLLGSSDPGFPQIIYLTGGVAALPGLADRIRCDIRPLLPVGSKWDNIEIIVAADPHLDAWHGARHFVNSPYVEQYYTTKQMYEEYGSYYFKDHPLGNRYCINTS
;
A
#
# COMPACT_ATOMS: atom_id res chain seq x y z
N MET A 1 -38.07 15.62 9.80
CA MET A 1 -37.24 15.56 11.03
C MET A 1 -36.10 14.60 10.75
N LEU A 2 -34.94 15.10 10.29
CA LEU A 2 -33.77 14.29 9.96
C LEU A 2 -32.58 14.91 10.68
N MET A 3 -32.13 14.25 11.75
CA MET A 3 -30.94 14.61 12.53
C MET A 3 -29.70 14.26 11.71
N LYS A 4 -28.95 15.28 11.27
CA LYS A 4 -27.57 15.13 10.81
C LYS A 4 -26.68 14.95 12.04
N ILE A 5 -26.04 13.80 12.17
CA ILE A 5 -24.94 13.59 13.11
C ILE A 5 -23.68 14.11 12.43
N GLN A 6 -23.17 15.25 12.88
CA GLN A 6 -21.84 15.75 12.52
C GLN A 6 -20.82 15.20 13.52
N MET A 7 -19.91 14.36 13.03
CA MET A 7 -18.77 13.88 13.80
C MET A 7 -17.70 14.98 13.78
N LYS A 8 -17.44 15.57 14.95
CA LYS A 8 -16.46 16.64 15.16
C LYS A 8 -15.17 16.01 15.67
N ILE A 9 -14.18 15.86 14.80
CA ILE A 9 -12.83 15.40 15.18
C ILE A 9 -12.11 16.61 15.77
N LEU A 10 -11.87 16.58 17.08
CA LEU A 10 -11.05 17.57 17.79
C LEU A 10 -9.58 17.15 17.65
N ILE A 11 -8.86 17.85 16.76
CA ILE A 11 -7.40 17.79 16.68
C ILE A 11 -6.86 18.88 17.61
N TYR A 12 -6.09 18.49 18.63
CA TYR A 12 -5.41 19.44 19.51
C TYR A 12 -4.29 20.15 18.73
N PRO A 13 -4.17 21.50 18.81
CA PRO A 13 -3.06 22.19 18.16
C PRO A 13 -1.76 21.97 18.94
N VAL A 14 -0.74 21.44 18.27
CA VAL A 14 0.66 21.52 18.72
C VAL A 14 1.11 22.97 18.60
N SER A 15 1.66 23.51 19.68
CA SER A 15 2.14 24.89 19.76
C SER A 15 3.28 25.12 18.75
N GLN A 16 2.98 25.84 17.67
CA GLN A 16 3.99 26.27 16.71
C GLN A 16 4.77 27.45 17.29
N LYS A 17 6.09 27.27 17.41
CA LYS A 17 7.00 28.40 17.58
C LYS A 17 6.96 29.21 16.28
N LYS A 18 6.55 30.48 16.40
CA LYS A 18 6.53 31.47 15.33
C LYS A 18 7.88 31.51 14.59
N THR A 19 7.88 31.06 13.35
CA THR A 19 8.63 31.72 12.27
C THR A 19 7.63 32.56 11.49
N ASN A 20 7.99 33.82 11.25
CA ASN A 20 7.07 34.85 10.81
C ASN A 20 6.74 34.72 9.31
N ALA A 21 5.44 34.90 9.04
CA ALA A 21 4.80 35.43 7.84
C ALA A 21 4.85 34.59 6.54
N ILE A 22 3.74 33.87 6.29
CA ILE A 22 3.19 33.67 4.95
C ILE A 22 1.86 34.45 4.94
N SER A 23 1.78 35.51 4.14
CA SER A 23 0.53 36.21 3.86
C SER A 23 -0.04 35.74 2.52
N ASP A 24 -1.29 35.30 2.57
CA ASP A 24 -2.34 35.36 1.56
C ASP A 24 -1.97 35.33 0.06
N TYR A 25 -2.47 34.26 -0.57
CA TYR A 25 -2.63 34.08 -2.02
C TYR A 25 -3.09 35.35 -2.75
N ARG A 26 -2.16 36.00 -3.44
CA ARG A 26 -2.40 36.81 -4.63
C ARG A 26 -1.20 36.64 -5.55
N ALA A 27 -1.45 36.25 -6.80
CA ALA A 27 -0.42 36.02 -7.79
C ALA A 27 0.45 37.27 -8.00
N ASP A 28 1.69 37.22 -7.53
CA ASP A 28 2.81 38.06 -7.96
C ASP A 28 3.92 37.10 -8.41
N THR A 29 3.88 36.73 -9.70
CA THR A 29 4.80 35.75 -10.34
C THR A 29 6.24 36.25 -10.50
N THR A 30 6.59 37.44 -10.00
CA THR A 30 7.93 38.04 -10.19
C THR A 30 8.84 37.91 -8.98
N VAL A 31 8.30 37.64 -7.79
CA VAL A 31 9.09 37.51 -6.56
C VAL A 31 9.58 36.07 -6.40
N ASP A 32 8.72 35.09 -6.69
CA ASP A 32 8.98 33.64 -6.58
C ASP A 32 10.17 33.19 -7.45
N GLU A 33 10.20 33.58 -8.74
CA GLU A 33 11.29 33.23 -9.66
C GLU A 33 12.65 33.77 -9.18
N SER A 34 12.68 34.96 -8.56
CA SER A 34 13.91 35.59 -8.11
C SER A 34 14.48 34.97 -6.83
N GLU A 35 13.64 34.35 -6.00
CA GLU A 35 14.04 33.66 -4.78
C GLU A 35 14.57 32.27 -5.13
N ASP A 36 13.91 31.56 -6.04
CA ASP A 36 14.36 30.28 -6.59
C ASP A 36 15.73 30.39 -7.27
N GLU A 37 15.96 31.42 -8.09
CA GLU A 37 17.26 31.66 -8.73
C GLU A 37 18.37 31.93 -7.70
N ARG A 38 18.05 32.64 -6.61
CA ARG A 38 19.00 32.93 -5.53
C ARG A 38 19.37 31.67 -4.75
N ASP A 39 18.41 30.83 -4.46
CA ASP A 39 18.63 29.55 -3.78
C ASP A 39 19.44 28.59 -4.65
N GLN A 40 19.14 28.52 -5.95
CA GLN A 40 19.93 27.74 -6.91
C GLN A 40 21.38 28.22 -7.00
N LEU A 41 21.62 29.53 -7.04
CA LEU A 41 22.98 30.10 -7.03
C LEU A 41 23.72 29.74 -5.74
N ALA A 42 23.07 29.86 -4.57
CA ALA A 42 23.69 29.49 -3.30
C ALA A 42 24.08 28.01 -3.22
N VAL A 43 23.29 27.12 -3.83
CA VAL A 43 23.61 25.69 -3.97
C VAL A 43 24.78 25.47 -4.93
N ILE A 44 24.79 26.13 -6.08
CA ILE A 44 25.88 26.04 -7.06
C ILE A 44 27.19 26.50 -6.44
N ASP A 45 27.17 27.62 -5.71
CA ASP A 45 28.34 28.15 -5.02
C ASP A 45 28.85 27.19 -3.94
N SER A 46 27.93 26.56 -3.20
CA SER A 46 28.26 25.52 -2.21
C SER A 46 28.86 24.27 -2.86
N LEU A 47 28.34 23.84 -4.03
CA LEU A 47 28.91 22.73 -4.81
C LEU A 47 30.29 23.08 -5.39
N LEU A 48 30.47 24.30 -5.89
CA LEU A 48 31.76 24.80 -6.37
C LEU A 48 32.80 24.78 -5.25
N ALA A 49 32.45 25.24 -4.04
CA ALA A 49 33.34 25.17 -2.89
C ALA A 49 33.71 23.73 -2.47
N LEU A 50 32.84 22.75 -2.73
CA LEU A 50 33.10 21.33 -2.43
C LEU A 50 34.04 20.68 -3.46
N TYR A 51 33.85 20.95 -4.75
CA TYR A 51 34.59 20.30 -5.84
C TYR A 51 35.85 21.07 -6.29
N ASP A 52 35.86 22.41 -6.21
CA ASP A 52 37.00 23.27 -6.57
C ASP A 52 37.15 24.46 -5.59
N PRO A 53 37.89 24.28 -4.48
CA PRO A 53 38.06 25.30 -3.46
C PRO A 53 39.03 26.44 -3.85
N GLU A 54 39.77 26.32 -4.96
CA GLU A 54 40.59 27.41 -5.48
C GLU A 54 39.71 28.37 -6.28
N ALA A 55 38.89 27.83 -7.19
CA ALA A 55 37.91 28.61 -7.93
C ALA A 55 36.91 29.33 -7.01
N SER A 56 36.48 28.69 -5.91
CA SER A 56 35.54 29.31 -4.97
C SER A 56 36.13 30.52 -4.21
N LYS A 57 37.45 30.55 -4.01
CA LYS A 57 38.15 31.68 -3.36
C LYS A 57 38.31 32.86 -4.29
N ASP A 58 38.59 32.60 -5.56
CA ASP A 58 38.75 33.65 -6.58
C ASP A 58 37.44 34.41 -6.84
N LEU A 59 36.29 33.72 -6.73
CA LEU A 59 34.96 34.34 -6.82
C LEU A 59 34.45 34.93 -5.49
N GLY A 60 35.18 34.76 -4.38
CA GLY A 60 34.79 35.32 -3.07
C GLY A 60 33.59 34.66 -2.41
N VAL A 61 33.26 33.41 -2.78
CA VAL A 61 32.04 32.69 -2.33
C VAL A 61 32.31 31.66 -1.23
N ALA A 62 33.55 31.60 -0.72
CA ALA A 62 34.02 30.58 0.23
C ALA A 62 33.29 30.56 1.59
N ASP A 63 32.62 31.64 1.98
CA ASP A 63 31.88 31.74 3.24
C ASP A 63 30.38 31.37 3.12
N LEU A 64 29.83 31.22 1.91
CA LEU A 64 28.48 30.69 1.72
C LEU A 64 28.56 29.16 1.73
N LYS A 65 28.16 28.56 2.85
CA LYS A 65 27.95 27.12 2.96
C LYS A 65 26.48 26.85 3.22
N VAL A 66 25.75 26.55 2.16
CA VAL A 66 24.46 25.86 2.29
C VAL A 66 24.79 24.41 2.63
N ASP A 67 24.15 23.88 3.66
CA ASP A 67 24.24 22.46 3.97
C ASP A 67 23.45 21.68 2.91
N LEU A 68 24.16 21.15 1.91
CA LEU A 68 23.57 20.46 0.76
C LEU A 68 22.69 19.27 1.21
N ASP A 69 23.06 18.63 2.31
CA ASP A 69 22.30 17.52 2.91
C ASP A 69 20.95 17.98 3.49
N GLN A 70 20.84 19.27 3.84
CA GLN A 70 19.59 19.89 4.28
C GLN A 70 18.77 20.45 3.11
N PHE A 71 19.44 20.96 2.08
CA PHE A 71 18.79 21.52 0.90
C PHE A 71 18.06 20.45 0.07
N TYR A 72 18.63 19.24 -0.04
CA TYR A 72 18.03 18.12 -0.77
C TYR A 72 17.23 17.17 0.13
N GLN A 73 16.38 17.72 1.02
CA GLN A 73 15.48 16.92 1.86
C GLN A 73 14.05 16.93 1.34
N ILE A 74 13.42 15.76 1.33
CA ILE A 74 11.98 15.62 1.07
C ILE A 74 11.29 15.44 2.43
N HIS A 75 10.44 16.39 2.78
CA HIS A 75 9.60 16.27 3.95
C HIS A 75 8.37 15.42 3.65
N VAL A 76 8.15 14.38 4.45
CA VAL A 76 7.02 13.47 4.31
C VAL A 76 6.37 13.33 5.69
N ASP A 77 5.11 13.74 5.79
CA ASP A 77 4.30 13.69 6.99
C ASP A 77 3.17 12.68 6.80
N THR A 78 2.02 13.17 6.35
CA THR A 78 0.78 12.41 6.27
C THR A 78 0.68 11.57 5.01
N GLU A 79 1.57 11.80 4.05
CA GLU A 79 1.57 11.20 2.72
C GLU A 79 1.85 9.70 2.83
N LEU A 80 2.63 9.28 3.82
CA LEU A 80 2.81 7.87 4.17
C LEU A 80 1.47 7.26 4.58
N MET A 81 0.74 7.84 5.52
CA MET A 81 -0.54 7.22 5.95
C MET A 81 -1.61 7.28 4.85
N ARG A 82 -1.68 8.41 4.12
CA ARG A 82 -2.65 8.63 3.04
C ARG A 82 -2.46 7.69 1.86
N SER A 83 -1.21 7.40 1.48
CA SER A 83 -0.93 6.51 0.34
C SER A 83 -1.43 5.08 0.60
N HIS A 84 -1.30 4.56 1.82
CA HIS A 84 -1.81 3.23 2.17
C HIS A 84 -3.33 3.22 2.36
N GLU A 85 -3.94 4.33 2.77
CA GLU A 85 -5.40 4.43 2.95
C GLU A 85 -6.16 4.21 1.63
N VAL A 86 -5.52 4.44 0.49
CA VAL A 86 -6.08 4.14 -0.84
C VAL A 86 -6.52 2.67 -0.99
N LEU A 87 -5.87 1.73 -0.30
CA LEU A 87 -6.29 0.32 -0.30
C LEU A 87 -7.69 0.12 0.31
N PHE A 88 -8.07 1.00 1.24
CA PHE A 88 -9.34 0.98 1.95
C PHE A 88 -10.35 1.98 1.40
N GLN A 89 -9.85 3.10 0.85
CA GLN A 89 -10.63 4.18 0.26
C GLN A 89 -10.08 4.54 -1.13
N PRO A 90 -10.34 3.71 -2.16
CA PRO A 90 -9.85 3.96 -3.53
C PRO A 90 -10.34 5.28 -4.14
N SER A 91 -11.42 5.83 -3.59
CA SER A 91 -12.00 7.11 -3.99
C SER A 91 -11.04 8.30 -3.86
N PHE A 92 -10.00 8.20 -3.02
CA PHE A 92 -8.94 9.22 -2.93
C PHE A 92 -8.15 9.39 -4.23
N MET A 93 -8.06 8.33 -5.05
CA MET A 93 -7.46 8.38 -6.38
C MET A 93 -8.50 8.53 -7.50
N GLY A 94 -9.76 8.78 -7.15
CA GLY A 94 -10.87 8.82 -8.12
C GLY A 94 -11.27 7.45 -8.67
N SER A 95 -10.81 6.34 -8.07
CA SER A 95 -11.27 5.01 -8.45
C SER A 95 -12.67 4.75 -7.87
N PRO A 96 -13.65 4.28 -8.67
CA PRO A 96 -14.97 3.88 -8.19
C PRO A 96 -14.99 2.46 -7.60
N GLU A 97 -13.83 1.79 -7.50
CA GLU A 97 -13.73 0.44 -6.98
C GLU A 97 -13.97 0.36 -5.47
N ALA A 98 -14.38 -0.81 -5.00
CA ALA A 98 -14.58 -1.09 -3.59
C ALA A 98 -13.23 -1.20 -2.87
N GLY A 99 -13.16 -0.70 -1.63
CA GLY A 99 -11.98 -0.88 -0.81
C GLY A 99 -11.76 -2.33 -0.39
N LEU A 100 -10.58 -2.62 0.16
CA LEU A 100 -10.25 -3.93 0.68
C LEU A 100 -11.26 -4.42 1.73
N SER A 101 -11.69 -3.53 2.63
CA SER A 101 -12.64 -3.88 3.69
C SER A 101 -14.03 -4.18 3.16
N ASP A 102 -14.49 -3.45 2.14
CA ASP A 102 -15.76 -3.72 1.46
C ASP A 102 -15.71 -5.06 0.71
N CYS A 103 -14.59 -5.34 0.04
CA CYS A 103 -14.36 -6.62 -0.64
C CYS A 103 -14.37 -7.79 0.36
N LEU A 104 -13.72 -7.60 1.51
CA LEU A 104 -13.68 -8.61 2.56
C LEU A 104 -15.08 -8.84 3.17
N GLU A 105 -15.83 -7.77 3.42
CA GLU A 105 -17.23 -7.84 3.86
C GLU A 105 -18.08 -8.65 2.89
N TYR A 106 -17.95 -8.36 1.59
CA TYR A 106 -18.67 -9.06 0.54
C TYR A 106 -18.38 -10.57 0.54
N VAL A 107 -17.10 -10.95 0.60
CA VAL A 107 -16.67 -12.36 0.62
C VAL A 107 -17.12 -13.07 1.90
N LEU A 108 -17.00 -12.44 3.07
CA LEU A 108 -17.40 -13.05 4.35
C LEU A 108 -18.92 -13.28 4.44
N ARG A 109 -19.72 -12.40 3.84
CA ARG A 109 -21.17 -12.59 3.75
C ARG A 109 -21.55 -13.72 2.80
N ASP A 110 -20.87 -13.84 1.66
CA ASP A 110 -21.21 -14.85 0.65
C ASP A 110 -20.71 -16.25 1.03
N THR A 111 -19.54 -16.36 1.67
CA THR A 111 -19.02 -17.65 2.19
C THR A 111 -19.96 -18.28 3.23
N THR A 112 -20.60 -17.46 4.09
CA THR A 112 -21.66 -17.91 5.01
C THR A 112 -22.82 -18.59 4.26
N ARG A 113 -23.14 -18.13 3.05
CA ARG A 113 -24.21 -18.70 2.21
C ARG A 113 -23.79 -20.00 1.53
N LEU A 114 -22.53 -20.09 1.09
CA LEU A 114 -22.01 -21.19 0.28
C LEU A 114 -21.70 -22.46 1.09
N LEU A 115 -21.32 -22.33 2.36
CA LEU A 115 -20.93 -23.47 3.20
C LEU A 115 -22.10 -24.31 3.72
N GLY A 116 -23.35 -23.88 3.54
CA GLY A 116 -24.55 -24.69 3.80
C GLY A 116 -24.76 -25.15 5.25
N SER A 117 -23.89 -24.76 6.18
CA SER A 117 -23.92 -25.10 7.60
C SER A 117 -24.81 -24.14 8.39
N SER A 118 -25.54 -24.66 9.38
CA SER A 118 -26.45 -23.86 10.23
C SER A 118 -25.76 -22.81 11.11
N ASP A 119 -24.43 -22.85 11.23
CA ASP A 119 -23.61 -21.87 11.95
C ASP A 119 -23.00 -20.92 10.92
N PRO A 120 -23.12 -19.58 11.06
CA PRO A 120 -22.47 -18.63 10.16
C PRO A 120 -20.96 -18.90 10.15
N GLY A 121 -20.50 -19.52 9.06
CA GLY A 121 -19.14 -20.02 8.90
C GLY A 121 -18.15 -18.90 8.63
N PHE A 122 -17.96 -18.00 9.59
CA PHE A 122 -16.85 -17.06 9.54
C PHE A 122 -15.52 -17.81 9.69
N PRO A 123 -14.45 -17.40 8.98
CA PRO A 123 -13.14 -17.99 9.16
C PRO A 123 -12.62 -17.65 10.56
N GLN A 124 -12.01 -18.63 11.23
CA GLN A 124 -11.31 -18.37 12.50
C GLN A 124 -9.93 -17.75 12.29
N ILE A 125 -9.36 -17.97 11.10
CA ILE A 125 -8.02 -17.53 10.73
C ILE A 125 -8.10 -16.84 9.36
N ILE A 126 -7.54 -15.65 9.28
CA ILE A 126 -7.31 -14.92 8.02
C ILE A 126 -5.80 -14.84 7.82
N TYR A 127 -5.32 -15.42 6.72
CA TYR A 127 -3.91 -15.41 6.39
C TYR A 127 -3.63 -14.33 5.33
N LEU A 128 -2.71 -13.41 5.62
CA LEU A 128 -2.35 -12.30 4.75
C LEU A 128 -1.07 -12.66 3.99
N THR A 129 -1.16 -12.68 2.66
CA THR A 129 -0.05 -13.00 1.75
C THR A 129 0.21 -11.87 0.75
N GLY A 130 1.42 -11.85 0.17
CA GLY A 130 1.83 -10.86 -0.82
C GLY A 130 2.55 -9.67 -0.18
N GLY A 131 3.39 -8.96 -0.94
CA GLY A 131 4.28 -7.92 -0.38
C GLY A 131 3.54 -6.83 0.41
N VAL A 132 2.33 -6.46 -0.01
CA VAL A 132 1.47 -5.49 0.70
C VAL A 132 1.11 -5.95 2.12
N ALA A 133 1.08 -7.26 2.39
CA ALA A 133 0.82 -7.77 3.73
C ALA A 133 1.90 -7.41 4.75
N ALA A 134 3.10 -7.01 4.30
CA ALA A 134 4.18 -6.53 5.16
C ALA A 134 3.97 -5.09 5.69
N LEU A 135 2.90 -4.40 5.25
CA LEU A 135 2.61 -3.05 5.71
C LEU A 135 2.35 -3.01 7.23
N PRO A 136 3.02 -2.11 7.97
CA PRO A 136 2.86 -2.01 9.41
C PRO A 136 1.42 -1.60 9.76
N GLY A 137 0.81 -2.29 10.71
CA GLY A 137 -0.55 -2.02 11.17
C GLY A 137 -1.67 -2.54 10.24
N LEU A 138 -1.35 -3.17 9.11
CA LEU A 138 -2.37 -3.71 8.20
C LEU A 138 -3.22 -4.80 8.87
N ALA A 139 -2.59 -5.72 9.59
CA ALA A 139 -3.30 -6.79 10.30
C ALA A 139 -4.27 -6.23 11.35
N ASP A 140 -3.83 -5.22 12.12
CA ASP A 140 -4.68 -4.55 13.12
C ASP A 140 -5.83 -3.79 12.46
N ARG A 141 -5.56 -3.08 11.36
CA ARG A 141 -6.59 -2.40 10.57
C ARG A 141 -7.64 -3.38 10.05
N ILE A 142 -7.23 -4.49 9.45
CA ILE A 142 -8.16 -5.54 9.00
C ILE A 142 -8.96 -6.09 10.18
N ARG A 143 -8.34 -6.29 11.35
CA ARG A 143 -9.05 -6.74 12.56
C ARG A 143 -10.16 -5.79 12.97
N CYS A 144 -9.85 -4.49 12.98
CA CYS A 144 -10.82 -3.44 13.28
C CYS A 144 -11.97 -3.41 12.28
N ASP A 145 -11.67 -3.58 10.99
CA ASP A 145 -12.67 -3.49 9.92
C ASP A 145 -13.57 -4.73 9.85
N ILE A 146 -13.06 -5.93 10.16
CA ILE A 146 -13.89 -7.15 10.20
C ILE A 146 -14.72 -7.27 11.47
N ARG A 147 -14.25 -6.74 12.61
CA ARG A 147 -14.89 -6.97 13.92
C ARG A 147 -16.39 -6.63 13.95
N PRO A 148 -16.87 -5.53 13.34
CA PRO A 148 -18.29 -5.20 13.26
C PRO A 148 -19.13 -6.21 12.45
N LEU A 149 -18.50 -6.97 11.56
CA LEU A 149 -19.17 -7.94 10.69
C LEU A 149 -19.41 -9.29 11.39
N LEU A 150 -18.67 -9.55 12.46
CA LEU A 150 -18.66 -10.83 13.15
C LEU A 150 -19.78 -10.91 14.21
N PRO A 151 -20.36 -12.10 14.45
CA PRO A 151 -21.29 -12.30 15.54
C PRO A 151 -20.64 -12.03 16.89
N VAL A 152 -21.42 -11.54 17.85
CA VAL A 152 -20.93 -11.33 19.22
C VAL A 152 -20.75 -12.67 19.91
N GLY A 153 -19.57 -12.89 20.52
CA GLY A 153 -19.30 -14.07 21.34
C GLY A 153 -17.84 -14.48 21.32
N SER A 154 -17.43 -15.22 22.36
CA SER A 154 -16.03 -15.63 22.61
C SER A 154 -15.37 -16.39 21.46
N LYS A 155 -16.17 -17.07 20.62
CA LYS A 155 -15.72 -17.78 19.42
C LYS A 155 -15.18 -16.84 18.33
N TRP A 156 -15.73 -15.63 18.22
CA TRP A 156 -15.46 -14.70 17.12
C TRP A 156 -14.78 -13.41 17.56
N ASP A 157 -14.72 -13.15 18.88
CA ASP A 157 -14.01 -12.01 19.46
C ASP A 157 -12.50 -12.06 19.19
N ASN A 158 -11.94 -13.26 18.95
CA ASN A 158 -10.51 -13.50 18.76
C ASN A 158 -10.19 -14.19 17.43
N ILE A 159 -10.71 -13.69 16.29
CA ILE A 159 -10.22 -14.14 14.98
C ILE A 159 -8.73 -13.87 14.89
N GLU A 160 -7.98 -14.87 14.43
CA GLU A 160 -6.54 -14.78 14.22
C GLU A 160 -6.25 -14.18 12.84
N ILE A 161 -5.44 -13.13 12.79
CA ILE A 161 -4.93 -12.58 11.53
C ILE A 161 -3.45 -12.87 11.52
N ILE A 162 -3.03 -13.73 10.60
CA ILE A 162 -1.65 -14.19 10.49
C ILE A 162 -1.05 -13.56 9.25
N VAL A 163 0.04 -12.83 9.42
CA VAL A 163 0.85 -12.35 8.29
C VAL A 163 1.83 -13.45 7.92
N ALA A 164 1.99 -13.67 6.61
CA ALA A 164 2.98 -14.57 6.05
C ALA A 164 4.39 -14.30 6.63
N ALA A 165 5.22 -15.34 6.77
CA ALA A 165 6.53 -15.21 7.39
C ALA A 165 7.48 -14.39 6.49
N ASP A 166 7.40 -14.63 5.18
CA ASP A 166 7.99 -13.78 4.15
C ASP A 166 6.92 -13.43 3.12
N PRO A 167 6.17 -12.32 3.31
CA PRO A 167 5.09 -11.96 2.40
C PRO A 167 5.50 -11.73 0.95
N HIS A 168 6.79 -11.45 0.70
CA HIS A 168 7.31 -11.21 -0.65
C HIS A 168 7.65 -12.51 -1.37
N LEU A 169 8.16 -13.52 -0.66
CA LEU A 169 8.68 -14.76 -1.25
C LEU A 169 7.83 -16.00 -0.96
N ASP A 170 6.91 -15.97 0.00
CA ASP A 170 6.14 -17.16 0.41
C ASP A 170 5.32 -17.77 -0.73
N ALA A 171 4.79 -16.95 -1.65
CA ALA A 171 4.11 -17.45 -2.85
C ALA A 171 5.07 -18.28 -3.74
N TRP A 172 6.29 -17.80 -3.94
CA TRP A 172 7.31 -18.52 -4.70
C TRP A 172 7.82 -19.75 -3.95
N HIS A 173 8.00 -19.67 -2.63
CA HIS A 173 8.36 -20.81 -1.79
C HIS A 173 7.28 -21.90 -1.84
N GLY A 174 6.00 -21.54 -1.83
CA GLY A 174 4.89 -22.47 -2.01
C GLY A 174 4.93 -23.17 -3.37
N ALA A 175 5.17 -22.43 -4.45
CA ALA A 175 5.33 -23.01 -5.78
C ALA A 175 6.56 -23.94 -5.87
N ARG A 176 7.70 -23.53 -5.31
CA ARG A 176 8.90 -24.38 -5.22
C ARG A 176 8.62 -25.66 -4.43
N HIS A 177 7.91 -25.56 -3.31
CA HIS A 177 7.54 -26.73 -2.52
C HIS A 177 6.64 -27.68 -3.32
N PHE A 178 5.65 -27.13 -4.03
CA PHE A 178 4.78 -27.90 -4.90
C PHE A 178 5.52 -28.62 -6.02
N VAL A 179 6.46 -27.94 -6.70
CA VAL A 179 7.26 -28.52 -7.79
C VAL A 179 8.15 -29.68 -7.32
N ASN A 180 8.62 -29.64 -6.07
CA ASN A 180 9.42 -30.71 -5.48
C ASN A 180 8.56 -31.84 -4.88
N SER A 181 7.23 -31.76 -4.97
CA SER A 181 6.32 -32.77 -4.44
C SER A 181 6.17 -33.95 -5.42
N PRO A 182 5.89 -35.17 -4.92
CA PRO A 182 5.71 -36.35 -5.77
C PRO A 182 4.46 -36.28 -6.66
N TYR A 183 3.54 -35.34 -6.39
CA TYR A 183 2.28 -35.20 -7.11
C TYR A 183 2.40 -34.34 -8.36
N VAL A 184 3.55 -33.67 -8.57
CA VAL A 184 3.69 -32.64 -9.60
C VAL A 184 3.47 -33.17 -11.03
N GLU A 185 3.89 -34.40 -11.31
CA GLU A 185 3.72 -35.03 -12.63
C GLU A 185 2.23 -35.18 -13.01
N GLN A 186 1.35 -35.30 -12.01
CA GLN A 186 -0.10 -35.37 -12.22
C GLN A 186 -0.67 -34.04 -12.70
N TYR A 187 0.08 -32.93 -12.62
CA TYR A 187 -0.43 -31.60 -12.92
C TYR A 187 0.32 -30.88 -14.05
N TYR A 188 1.40 -31.46 -14.57
CA TYR A 188 2.06 -30.93 -15.77
C TYR A 188 1.27 -31.21 -17.04
N THR A 189 1.26 -30.22 -17.92
CA THR A 189 0.83 -30.32 -19.31
C THR A 189 2.03 -30.66 -20.18
N THR A 190 1.98 -31.79 -20.87
CA THR A 190 3.05 -32.19 -21.80
C THR A 190 2.90 -31.50 -23.14
N LYS A 191 3.98 -31.49 -23.94
CA LYS A 191 3.93 -30.96 -25.31
C LYS A 191 2.88 -31.69 -26.16
N GLN A 192 2.76 -33.00 -26.03
CA GLN A 192 1.77 -33.80 -26.76
C GLN A 192 0.34 -33.37 -26.40
N MET A 193 0.03 -33.21 -25.10
CA MET A 193 -1.29 -32.73 -24.66
C MET A 193 -1.61 -31.35 -25.25
N TYR A 194 -0.62 -30.45 -25.27
CA TYR A 194 -0.80 -29.12 -25.87
C TYR A 194 -1.07 -29.19 -27.38
N GLU A 195 -0.39 -30.07 -28.12
CA GLU A 195 -0.61 -30.25 -29.57
C GLU A 195 -1.97 -30.88 -29.88
N GLU A 196 -2.51 -31.73 -28.99
CA GLU A 196 -3.80 -32.40 -29.16
C GLU A 196 -4.99 -31.51 -28.75
N TYR A 197 -4.90 -30.84 -27.59
CA TYR A 197 -6.00 -30.07 -27.00
C TYR A 197 -5.91 -28.56 -27.23
N GLY A 198 -4.76 -28.08 -27.73
CA GLY A 198 -4.53 -26.68 -28.08
C GLY A 198 -4.20 -25.76 -26.89
N SER A 199 -4.12 -24.46 -27.18
CA SER A 199 -3.63 -23.44 -26.24
C SER A 199 -4.57 -23.11 -25.08
N TYR A 200 -5.83 -23.52 -25.16
CA TYR A 200 -6.84 -23.25 -24.14
C TYR A 200 -7.02 -24.40 -23.15
N TYR A 201 -6.29 -25.50 -23.34
CA TYR A 201 -6.31 -26.64 -22.43
C TYR A 201 -5.46 -26.38 -21.20
N PHE A 202 -6.10 -26.42 -20.04
CA PHE A 202 -5.42 -26.38 -18.75
C PHE A 202 -5.79 -27.63 -17.95
N LYS A 203 -4.76 -28.27 -17.39
CA LYS A 203 -4.95 -29.43 -16.55
C LYS A 203 -5.60 -29.03 -15.24
N ASP A 204 -6.63 -29.75 -14.84
CA ASP A 204 -7.34 -29.47 -13.60
C ASP A 204 -6.40 -29.62 -12.39
N HIS A 205 -6.29 -28.53 -11.64
CA HIS A 205 -5.48 -28.45 -10.44
C HIS A 205 -6.35 -27.94 -9.28
N PRO A 206 -6.27 -28.54 -8.07
CA PRO A 206 -7.08 -28.09 -6.92
C PRO A 206 -6.90 -26.61 -6.55
N LEU A 207 -5.69 -26.08 -6.75
CA LEU A 207 -5.33 -24.66 -6.53
C LEU A 207 -5.36 -23.82 -7.82
N GLY A 208 -5.76 -24.42 -8.94
CA GLY A 208 -5.89 -23.73 -10.22
C GLY A 208 -7.27 -23.11 -10.38
N ASN A 209 -7.42 -22.29 -11.43
CA ASN A 209 -8.72 -21.73 -11.76
C ASN A 209 -9.63 -22.84 -12.29
N ARG A 210 -10.70 -23.15 -11.55
CA ARG A 210 -11.64 -24.24 -11.88
C ARG A 210 -12.53 -23.98 -13.12
N TYR A 211 -12.58 -22.73 -13.58
CA TYR A 211 -13.45 -22.28 -14.68
C TYR A 211 -12.68 -21.90 -15.94
N CYS A 212 -11.46 -22.41 -16.13
CA CYS A 212 -10.87 -22.39 -17.46
C CYS A 212 -11.75 -23.24 -18.38
N ILE A 213 -12.19 -22.64 -19.50
CA ILE A 213 -13.04 -23.32 -20.47
C ILE A 213 -12.19 -24.40 -21.14
N ASN A 214 -12.19 -25.61 -20.59
CA ASN A 214 -11.70 -26.78 -21.30
C ASN A 214 -12.77 -27.08 -22.37
N THR A 215 -12.66 -26.43 -23.53
CA THR A 215 -13.47 -26.76 -24.70
C THR A 215 -13.02 -28.10 -25.23
N SER A 216 -13.73 -29.16 -24.87
CA SER A 216 -13.70 -30.47 -25.54
C SER A 216 -15.12 -30.89 -25.87
#